data_AF-A0A520KQ85-F1
#
_entry.id   AF-A0A520KQ85-F1
#
_cell.length_a   1.000
_cell.length_b   1.000
_cell.length_c   1.000
_cell.angle_alpha   90.00
_cell.angle_beta   90.00
_cell.angle_gamma   90.00
#
_symmetry.space_group_name_H-M   'P 1'
#
loop_
_entity.id
_entity.type
_entity.pdbx_description
1 polymer ?
#
loop_
_entity_poly.entity_id
_entity_poly.type
_entity_poly.pdbx_seq_one_letter_code
_entity_poly.pdbx_strand_id
1 'polypeptide(L)'
;MGKSPIEDERKFLLGIRELLRREREVEKREAYEDRVRARVLDVTEDLVTLECSFPMFREGDIIGHITQEGDVKPIGSVLAEGTVITVGTNREIGLEEGQPVDLCKGEVLVGYDLQISLIDRILNDELDDLERDAVLCLFGGGNTGSGKRISLSDKLDSTGKIELDESQIEAVERILGLGDGELLIVVGPPGTGKTRVIAKAALELRKRGERVLITSHTNRAVDNALEALPVEISLRVGRPEKVLKEDKALSSQLQG
;
A
#
# COMPACT_ATOMS: atom_id res chain seq x y z
N MET A 1 10.00 11.38 34.44
CA MET A 1 10.30 11.07 33.03
C MET A 1 9.94 9.60 32.81
N GLY A 2 8.77 9.33 32.24
CA GLY A 2 8.42 7.97 31.81
C GLY A 2 9.23 7.61 30.57
N LYS A 3 9.58 6.33 30.42
CA LYS A 3 10.22 5.82 29.21
C LYS A 3 9.32 6.07 28.00
N SER A 4 9.92 6.31 26.83
CA SER A 4 9.14 6.46 25.60
C SER A 4 8.44 5.12 25.29
N PRO A 5 7.15 5.10 24.90
CA PRO A 5 6.45 3.86 24.50
C PRO A 5 7.20 3.05 23.44
N ILE A 6 8.00 3.71 22.61
CA ILE A 6 8.86 3.09 21.59
C ILE A 6 10.04 2.32 22.22
N GLU A 7 10.59 2.78 23.35
CA GLU A 7 11.70 2.12 24.04
C GLU A 7 11.30 0.76 24.59
N ASP A 8 10.05 0.63 25.06
CA ASP A 8 9.51 -0.63 25.57
C ASP A 8 9.30 -1.65 24.44
N GLU A 9 9.06 -1.17 23.21
CA GLU A 9 8.84 -1.97 22.01
C GLU A 9 10.10 -2.24 21.19
N ARG A 10 11.26 -1.71 21.63
CA ARG A 10 12.53 -1.87 20.91
C ARG A 10 12.89 -3.33 20.63
N LYS A 11 12.66 -4.22 21.60
CA LYS A 11 12.94 -5.66 21.45
C LYS A 11 12.03 -6.29 20.39
N PHE A 12 10.77 -5.89 20.35
CA PHE A 12 9.80 -6.35 19.35
C PHE A 12 10.20 -5.87 17.94
N LEU A 13 10.51 -4.58 17.78
CA LEU A 13 10.96 -3.99 16.52
C LEU A 13 12.21 -4.66 15.96
N LEU A 14 13.20 -4.93 16.81
CA LEU A 14 14.41 -5.68 16.42
C LEU A 14 14.08 -7.10 15.94
N GLY A 15 13.11 -7.76 16.58
CA GLY A 15 12.63 -9.08 16.17
C GLY A 15 11.95 -9.07 14.80
N ILE A 16 11.04 -8.11 14.56
CA ILE A 16 10.37 -7.95 13.27
C ILE A 16 11.38 -7.61 12.16
N ARG A 17 12.33 -6.70 12.43
CA ARG A 17 13.37 -6.35 11.45
C ARG A 17 14.17 -7.57 11.01
N GLU A 18 14.56 -8.42 11.96
CA GLU A 18 15.32 -9.64 11.66
C GLU A 18 14.48 -10.66 10.88
N LEU A 19 13.18 -10.80 11.21
CA LEU A 19 12.26 -11.64 10.45
C LEU A 19 12.16 -11.16 8.99
N LEU A 20 11.87 -9.88 8.78
CA LEU A 20 11.74 -9.28 7.45
C LEU A 20 13.02 -9.42 6.63
N ARG A 21 14.20 -9.25 7.26
CA ARG A 21 15.49 -9.49 6.59
C ARG A 21 15.62 -10.92 6.10
N ARG A 22 15.22 -11.91 6.91
CA ARG A 22 15.26 -13.33 6.49
C ARG A 22 14.30 -13.63 5.36
N GLU A 23 13.07 -13.13 5.45
CA GLU A 23 12.06 -13.30 4.39
C GLU A 23 12.51 -12.63 3.08
N ARG A 24 13.09 -11.43 3.16
CA ARG A 24 13.70 -10.73 2.03
C ARG A 24 14.81 -11.56 1.37
N GLU A 25 15.69 -12.22 2.15
CA GLU A 25 16.74 -13.08 1.59
C GLU A 25 16.21 -14.38 0.96
N VAL A 26 15.00 -14.82 1.32
CA VAL A 26 14.30 -15.90 0.59
C VAL A 26 13.80 -15.36 -0.75
N GLU A 27 13.05 -14.26 -0.72
CA GLU A 27 12.48 -13.63 -1.92
C GLU A 27 13.55 -13.25 -2.95
N LYS A 28 14.71 -12.78 -2.48
CA LYS A 28 15.87 -12.42 -3.31
C LYS A 28 16.41 -13.62 -4.11
N ARG A 29 16.35 -14.83 -3.54
CA ARG A 29 16.77 -16.05 -4.25
C ARG A 29 15.78 -16.41 -5.34
N GLU A 30 14.47 -16.32 -5.06
CA GLU A 30 13.42 -16.55 -6.05
C GLU A 30 13.51 -15.52 -7.20
N ALA A 31 13.70 -14.25 -6.89
CA ALA A 31 13.91 -13.19 -7.87
C ALA A 31 15.13 -13.42 -8.78
N TYR A 32 16.20 -14.02 -8.24
CA TYR A 32 17.38 -14.40 -9.02
C TYR A 32 17.10 -15.58 -9.96
N GLU A 33 16.31 -16.56 -9.52
CA GLU A 33 15.92 -17.72 -10.35
C GLU A 33 15.00 -17.31 -11.51
N ASP A 34 14.06 -16.41 -11.25
CA ASP A 34 13.08 -15.90 -12.23
C ASP A 34 13.58 -14.69 -13.04
N ARG A 35 14.89 -14.44 -13.06
CA ARG A 35 15.44 -13.23 -13.72
C ARG A 35 15.35 -13.27 -15.24
N VAL A 36 15.19 -12.09 -15.83
CA VAL A 36 15.16 -11.86 -17.29
C VAL A 36 16.32 -10.98 -17.70
N ARG A 37 17.17 -11.49 -18.60
CA ARG A 37 18.19 -10.65 -19.23
C ARG A 37 17.53 -9.59 -20.10
N ALA A 38 17.96 -8.35 -19.91
CA ALA A 38 17.59 -7.22 -20.73
C ALA A 38 18.79 -6.33 -21.05
N ARG A 39 18.60 -5.39 -21.98
CA ARG A 39 19.55 -4.33 -22.33
C ARG A 39 18.86 -2.98 -22.21
N VAL A 40 19.53 -2.02 -21.60
CA VAL A 40 19.07 -0.64 -21.53
C VAL A 40 19.15 -0.02 -22.94
N LEU A 41 18.02 0.47 -23.45
CA LEU A 41 17.94 1.15 -24.74
C LEU A 41 17.98 2.66 -24.63
N ASP A 42 17.40 3.21 -23.57
CA ASP A 42 17.37 4.65 -23.31
C ASP A 42 17.14 4.90 -21.81
N VAL A 43 17.74 5.98 -21.29
CA VAL A 43 17.62 6.41 -19.90
C VAL A 43 17.41 7.92 -19.90
N THR A 44 16.28 8.33 -19.34
CA THR A 44 15.95 9.72 -19.05
C THR A 44 15.74 9.89 -17.54
N GLU A 45 15.45 11.10 -17.09
CA GLU A 45 15.21 11.40 -15.67
C GLU A 45 14.03 10.58 -15.10
N ASP A 46 12.96 10.41 -15.87
CA ASP A 46 11.70 9.81 -15.42
C ASP A 46 11.38 8.47 -16.10
N LEU A 47 12.12 8.08 -17.14
CA LEU A 47 11.84 6.89 -17.94
C LEU A 47 13.10 6.10 -18.25
N VAL A 48 12.96 4.77 -18.22
CA VAL A 48 13.96 3.84 -18.73
C VAL A 48 13.31 2.86 -19.70
N THR A 49 13.90 2.72 -20.87
CA THR A 49 13.45 1.75 -21.88
C THR A 49 14.41 0.57 -21.93
N LEU A 50 13.89 -0.64 -21.88
CA LEU A 50 14.66 -1.88 -21.78
C LEU A 50 14.20 -2.90 -22.83
N GLU A 51 15.14 -3.53 -23.51
CA GLU A 51 14.89 -4.68 -24.39
C GLU A 51 15.12 -5.98 -23.60
N CYS A 52 14.04 -6.70 -23.32
CA CYS A 52 14.02 -7.99 -22.65
C CYS A 52 14.20 -9.13 -23.66
N SER A 53 14.90 -10.19 -23.24
CA SER A 53 15.08 -11.41 -24.05
C SER A 53 13.79 -12.17 -24.34
N PHE A 54 12.76 -11.99 -23.50
CA PHE A 54 11.37 -12.43 -23.72
C PHE A 54 10.41 -11.58 -22.89
N PRO A 55 9.12 -11.48 -23.28
CA PRO A 55 8.15 -10.68 -22.54
C PRO A 55 7.76 -11.38 -21.22
N MET A 56 8.12 -10.79 -20.08
CA MET A 56 7.75 -11.28 -18.74
C MET A 56 6.88 -10.29 -17.96
N PHE A 57 7.19 -9.00 -18.07
CA PHE A 57 6.60 -7.97 -17.23
C PHE A 57 5.34 -7.38 -17.85
N ARG A 58 4.37 -7.06 -16.99
CA ARG A 58 3.11 -6.44 -17.39
C ARG A 58 3.06 -5.00 -16.95
N GLU A 59 2.18 -4.22 -17.59
CA GLU A 59 1.92 -2.85 -17.12
C GLU A 59 1.55 -2.80 -15.64
N GLY A 60 2.18 -1.87 -14.93
CA GLY A 60 2.06 -1.66 -13.49
C GLY A 60 2.87 -2.63 -12.63
N ASP A 61 3.61 -3.59 -13.20
CA ASP A 61 4.57 -4.38 -12.43
C ASP A 61 5.70 -3.47 -11.92
N ILE A 62 6.06 -3.61 -10.65
CA ILE A 62 7.27 -3.01 -10.10
C ILE A 62 8.44 -3.94 -10.46
N ILE A 63 9.47 -3.38 -11.09
CA ILE A 63 10.67 -4.13 -11.48
C ILE A 63 11.92 -3.61 -10.78
N GLY A 64 12.87 -4.51 -10.59
CA GLY A 64 14.21 -4.19 -10.11
C GLY A 64 15.28 -4.84 -10.99
N HIS A 65 16.49 -4.30 -10.94
CA HIS A 65 17.66 -4.94 -11.52
C HIS A 65 18.51 -5.61 -10.45
N ILE A 66 19.08 -6.75 -10.80
CA ILE A 66 20.02 -7.47 -9.97
C ILE A 66 21.41 -6.87 -10.21
N THR A 67 22.06 -6.47 -9.12
CA THR A 67 23.42 -5.93 -9.12
C THR A 67 24.45 -7.04 -9.18
N GLN A 68 25.72 -6.69 -9.45
CA GLN A 68 26.82 -7.66 -9.45
C GLN A 68 27.04 -8.32 -8.07
N GLU A 69 26.69 -7.62 -6.99
CA GLU A 69 26.73 -8.12 -5.61
C GLU A 69 25.52 -9.02 -5.29
N GLY A 70 24.64 -9.27 -6.26
CA GLY A 70 23.45 -10.09 -6.14
C GLY A 70 22.27 -9.37 -5.49
N ASP A 71 22.41 -8.10 -5.09
CA ASP A 71 21.31 -7.32 -4.51
C ASP A 71 20.34 -6.80 -5.57
N VAL A 72 19.08 -6.59 -5.18
CA VAL A 72 18.03 -6.11 -6.08
C VAL A 72 17.79 -4.63 -5.84
N LYS A 73 18.04 -3.82 -6.87
CA LYS A 73 17.75 -2.39 -6.84
C LYS A 73 16.47 -2.10 -7.64
N PRO A 74 15.47 -1.44 -7.04
CA PRO A 74 14.26 -1.08 -7.76
C PRO A 74 14.55 -0.06 -8.87
N ILE A 75 13.97 -0.32 -10.04
CA ILE A 75 14.01 0.62 -11.18
C ILE A 75 12.75 1.47 -11.12
N GLY A 76 11.58 0.84 -11.15
CA GLY A 76 10.31 1.57 -11.27
C GLY A 76 9.15 0.68 -11.69
N SER A 77 8.08 1.31 -12.17
CA SER A 77 6.86 0.63 -12.62
C SER A 77 6.79 0.56 -14.14
N VAL A 78 6.43 -0.60 -14.70
CA VAL A 78 6.24 -0.77 -16.14
C VAL A 78 5.06 0.08 -16.63
N LEU A 79 5.31 0.95 -17.60
CA LEU A 79 4.31 1.81 -18.24
C LEU A 79 3.78 1.23 -19.55
N ALA A 80 4.63 0.48 -20.26
CA ALA A 80 4.31 -0.22 -21.50
C ALA A 80 4.99 -1.60 -21.52
N GLU A 81 4.24 -2.64 -21.86
CA GLU A 81 4.69 -4.04 -21.89
C GLU A 81 5.13 -4.52 -23.28
N GLY A 82 5.89 -5.62 -23.33
CA GLY A 82 6.39 -6.22 -24.56
C GLY A 82 7.78 -6.83 -24.40
N THR A 83 8.44 -7.11 -25.54
CA THR A 83 9.89 -7.39 -25.55
C THR A 83 10.69 -6.13 -25.29
N VAL A 84 10.19 -4.97 -25.72
CA VAL A 84 10.70 -3.67 -25.28
C VAL A 84 9.70 -3.12 -24.27
N ILE A 85 10.18 -2.87 -23.05
CA ILE A 85 9.38 -2.29 -21.97
C ILE A 85 9.80 -0.85 -21.73
N THR A 86 8.85 -0.02 -21.32
CA THR A 86 9.12 1.33 -20.81
C THR A 86 8.76 1.37 -19.34
N VAL A 87 9.65 1.89 -18.51
CA VAL A 87 9.55 1.87 -17.06
C VAL A 87 9.61 3.29 -16.55
N GLY A 88 8.57 3.69 -15.81
CA GLY A 88 8.54 4.96 -15.11
C GLY A 88 9.39 4.86 -13.85
N THR A 89 10.35 5.76 -13.70
CA THR A 89 11.16 5.92 -12.51
C THR A 89 10.83 7.23 -11.82
N ASN A 90 11.10 7.28 -10.53
CA ASN A 90 11.00 8.46 -9.67
C ASN A 90 12.31 8.74 -8.93
N ARG A 91 13.40 8.12 -9.38
CA ARG A 91 14.74 8.19 -8.79
C ARG A 91 15.81 7.97 -9.85
N GLU A 92 17.02 8.40 -9.54
CA GLU A 92 18.19 8.06 -10.34
C GLU A 92 18.53 6.57 -10.17
N ILE A 93 18.62 5.84 -11.28
CA ILE A 93 18.74 4.37 -11.28
C ILE A 93 20.20 3.91 -11.51
N GLY A 94 21.10 4.83 -11.87
CA GLY A 94 22.51 4.52 -12.13
C GLY A 94 22.71 3.51 -13.27
N LEU A 95 21.79 3.50 -14.24
CA LEU A 95 21.87 2.66 -15.44
C LEU A 95 22.29 3.53 -16.63
N GLU A 96 23.07 2.95 -17.54
CA GLU A 96 23.56 3.61 -18.75
C GLU A 96 22.99 2.96 -20.01
N GLU A 97 22.84 3.75 -21.07
CA GLU A 97 22.42 3.25 -22.38
C GLU A 97 23.36 2.14 -22.87
N GLY A 98 22.79 1.03 -23.38
CA GLY A 98 23.52 -0.13 -23.84
C GLY A 98 23.94 -1.11 -22.73
N GLN A 99 23.77 -0.75 -21.45
CA GLN A 99 24.14 -1.61 -20.33
C GLN A 99 23.29 -2.90 -20.31
N PRO A 100 23.93 -4.09 -20.20
CA PRO A 100 23.19 -5.33 -19.93
C PRO A 100 22.77 -5.38 -18.46
N VAL A 101 21.52 -5.78 -18.21
CA VAL A 101 20.93 -5.88 -16.87
C VAL A 101 20.13 -7.16 -16.72
N ASP A 102 20.14 -7.73 -15.51
CA ASP A 102 19.24 -8.82 -15.13
C ASP A 102 18.05 -8.21 -14.38
N LEU A 103 16.85 -8.32 -14.95
CA LEU A 103 15.61 -7.79 -14.40
C LEU A 103 14.86 -8.85 -13.61
N CYS A 104 14.15 -8.43 -12.58
CA CYS A 104 13.23 -9.27 -11.81
C CYS A 104 12.02 -8.46 -11.34
N LYS A 105 10.98 -9.15 -10.86
CA LYS A 105 9.88 -8.48 -10.16
C LYS A 105 10.37 -7.95 -8.82
N GLY A 106 10.10 -6.68 -8.57
CA GLY A 106 10.59 -5.96 -7.39
C GLY A 106 9.54 -5.66 -6.34
N GLU A 107 8.25 -5.91 -6.59
CA GLU A 107 7.14 -5.48 -5.71
C GLU A 107 7.32 -5.95 -4.25
N VAL A 108 7.59 -7.25 -4.05
CA VAL A 108 7.74 -7.83 -2.72
C VAL A 108 9.02 -7.34 -2.03
N LEU A 109 10.14 -7.31 -2.76
CA LEU A 109 11.43 -6.84 -2.24
C LEU A 109 11.40 -5.36 -1.84
N VAL A 110 10.80 -4.50 -2.66
CA VAL A 110 10.56 -3.09 -2.34
C VAL A 110 9.70 -2.96 -1.09
N GLY A 111 8.69 -3.82 -0.94
CA GLY A 111 7.86 -3.89 0.26
C GLY A 111 8.69 -4.16 1.53
N TYR A 112 9.60 -5.14 1.48
CA TYR A 112 10.51 -5.43 2.59
C TYR A 112 11.47 -4.28 2.87
N ASP A 113 12.07 -3.68 1.83
CA ASP A 113 13.00 -2.55 1.98
C ASP A 113 12.34 -1.35 2.66
N LEU A 114 11.10 -1.01 2.28
CA LEU A 114 10.34 0.07 2.90
C LEU A 114 10.04 -0.22 4.37
N GLN A 115 9.62 -1.45 4.71
CA GLN A 115 9.33 -1.84 6.09
C GLN A 115 10.59 -1.85 6.97
N ILE A 116 11.70 -2.41 6.46
CA ILE A 116 12.98 -2.43 7.18
C ILE A 116 13.49 -1.00 7.39
N SER A 117 13.44 -0.15 6.36
CA SER A 117 13.83 1.25 6.44
C SER A 117 13.01 2.02 7.48
N LEU A 118 11.69 1.81 7.52
CA LEU A 118 10.84 2.42 8.55
C LEU A 118 11.25 1.96 9.95
N ILE A 119 11.48 0.67 10.17
CA ILE A 119 11.92 0.16 11.47
C ILE A 119 13.27 0.75 11.86
N ASP A 120 14.23 0.83 10.93
CA ASP A 120 15.54 1.42 11.21
C ASP A 120 15.41 2.90 11.59
N ARG A 121 14.55 3.68 10.92
CA ARG A 121 14.25 5.07 11.31
C ARG A 121 13.58 5.18 12.67
N ILE A 122 12.64 4.28 13.01
CA ILE A 122 12.05 4.22 14.36
C ILE A 122 13.13 3.97 15.42
N LEU A 123 14.03 3.02 15.16
CA LEU A 123 15.08 2.62 16.10
C LEU A 123 16.18 3.69 16.28
N ASN A 124 16.39 4.52 15.27
CA ASN A 124 17.40 5.59 15.25
C ASN A 124 16.84 6.98 15.62
N ASP A 125 15.54 7.09 15.89
CA ASP A 125 14.84 8.36 16.16
C ASP A 125 14.89 9.36 14.98
N GLU A 126 14.83 8.85 13.75
CA GLU A 126 14.92 9.60 12.48
C GLU A 126 13.53 9.82 11.83
N LEU A 127 12.46 9.75 12.62
CA LEU A 127 11.09 9.95 12.16
C LEU A 127 10.75 11.45 12.07
N ASP A 128 10.01 11.82 11.03
CA ASP A 128 9.33 13.11 11.00
C ASP A 128 8.16 13.17 12.00
N ASP A 129 7.54 14.35 12.16
CA ASP A 129 6.47 14.55 13.15
C ASP A 129 5.25 13.64 12.88
N LEU A 130 4.87 13.47 11.61
CA LEU A 130 3.72 12.65 11.21
C LEU A 130 3.99 11.16 11.45
N GLU A 131 5.18 10.69 11.08
CA GLU A 131 5.63 9.33 11.31
C GLU A 131 5.73 9.01 12.79
N ARG A 132 6.26 9.95 13.57
CA ARG A 132 6.33 9.83 15.03
C ARG A 132 4.94 9.69 15.63
N ASP A 133 3.99 10.53 15.24
CA ASP A 133 2.61 10.46 15.71
C ASP A 133 1.94 9.14 15.32
N ALA A 134 2.15 8.66 14.10
CA ALA A 134 1.61 7.38 13.63
C ALA A 134 2.18 6.19 14.42
N VAL A 135 3.49 6.17 14.65
CA VAL A 135 4.18 5.13 15.42
C VAL A 135 3.75 5.16 16.88
N LEU A 136 3.63 6.35 17.48
CA LEU A 136 3.11 6.50 18.83
C LEU A 136 1.66 6.01 18.93
N CYS A 137 0.81 6.29 17.93
CA CYS A 137 -0.55 5.74 17.90
C CYS A 137 -0.55 4.21 17.88
N LEU A 138 0.37 3.58 17.14
CA LEU A 138 0.48 2.11 17.06
C LEU A 138 0.84 1.50 18.41
N PHE A 139 1.72 2.15 19.16
CA PHE A 139 2.20 1.69 20.47
C PHE A 139 1.45 2.32 21.66
N GLY A 140 0.28 2.92 21.41
CA GLY A 140 -0.61 3.44 22.45
C GLY A 140 -0.14 4.72 23.15
N GLY A 141 0.86 5.42 22.61
CA GLY A 141 1.40 6.68 23.12
C GLY A 141 1.00 7.94 22.37
N GLY A 142 0.32 7.82 21.22
CA GLY A 142 0.00 8.95 20.34
C GLY A 142 -1.30 9.65 20.70
N ASN A 143 -1.54 10.82 20.09
CA ASN A 143 -2.82 11.50 20.14
C ASN A 143 -3.86 10.68 19.34
N THR A 144 -4.42 9.65 19.98
CA THR A 144 -5.35 8.66 19.40
C THR A 144 -6.74 9.26 19.25
N GLY A 145 -6.84 10.35 18.48
CA GLY A 145 -8.04 11.18 18.36
C GLY A 145 -8.46 11.79 19.70
N SER A 146 -9.34 12.79 19.64
CA SER A 146 -9.88 13.46 20.84
C SER A 146 -10.72 12.57 21.77
N GLY A 147 -10.74 11.24 21.54
CA GLY A 147 -11.64 10.29 22.20
C GLY A 147 -13.12 10.53 21.87
N LYS A 148 -13.43 11.51 21.01
CA LYS A 148 -14.77 11.82 20.55
C LYS A 148 -15.33 10.64 19.77
N ARG A 149 -16.58 10.34 20.05
CA ARG A 149 -17.37 9.35 19.32
C ARG A 149 -18.62 10.03 18.85
N ILE A 150 -19.01 9.78 17.61
CA ILE A 150 -20.31 10.22 17.12
C ILE A 150 -21.18 8.99 16.94
N SER A 151 -22.23 8.91 17.75
CA SER A 151 -23.10 7.73 17.80
C SER A 151 -23.75 7.44 16.46
N LEU A 152 -23.74 6.16 16.09
CA LEU A 152 -24.43 5.69 14.90
C LEU A 152 -25.94 5.65 15.13
N SER A 153 -26.69 6.31 14.26
CA SER A 153 -28.15 6.19 14.23
C SER A 153 -28.62 4.88 13.61
N ASP A 154 -27.84 4.32 12.69
CA ASP A 154 -28.10 3.06 11.99
C ASP A 154 -26.89 2.13 12.13
N LYS A 155 -27.12 0.98 12.77
CA LYS A 155 -26.12 -0.05 13.08
C LYS A 155 -26.01 -1.13 12.02
N LEU A 156 -26.76 -1.03 10.93
CA LEU A 156 -26.59 -1.91 9.78
C LEU A 156 -25.35 -1.52 8.99
N ASP A 157 -24.77 -2.52 8.33
CA ASP A 157 -23.67 -2.31 7.40
C ASP A 157 -24.08 -1.52 6.15
N SER A 158 -23.12 -1.21 5.29
CA SER A 158 -23.34 -0.43 4.07
C SER A 158 -24.34 -1.07 3.10
N THR A 159 -24.63 -2.37 3.23
CA THR A 159 -25.61 -3.09 2.40
C THR A 159 -27.02 -3.12 3.02
N GLY A 160 -27.15 -2.73 4.30
CA GLY A 160 -28.39 -2.81 5.06
C GLY A 160 -28.81 -4.24 5.44
N LYS A 161 -27.94 -5.24 5.27
CA LYS A 161 -28.30 -6.67 5.46
C LYS A 161 -27.79 -7.24 6.77
N ILE A 162 -26.70 -6.69 7.31
CA ILE A 162 -26.00 -7.28 8.46
C ILE A 162 -25.82 -6.21 9.52
N GLU A 163 -26.14 -6.55 10.77
CA GLU A 163 -25.89 -5.68 11.93
C GLU A 163 -24.42 -5.75 12.35
N LEU A 164 -23.86 -4.59 12.67
CA LEU A 164 -22.48 -4.47 13.15
C LEU A 164 -22.40 -4.94 14.60
N ASP A 165 -21.29 -5.61 14.93
CA ASP A 165 -20.99 -5.92 16.33
C ASP A 165 -20.53 -4.68 17.10
N GLU A 166 -20.45 -4.78 18.44
CA GLU A 166 -20.08 -3.66 19.31
C GLU A 166 -18.70 -3.07 18.98
N SER A 167 -17.74 -3.90 18.59
CA SER A 167 -16.38 -3.45 18.24
C SER A 167 -16.35 -2.71 16.90
N GLN A 168 -17.15 -3.15 15.94
CA GLN A 168 -17.32 -2.51 14.65
C GLN A 168 -18.06 -1.17 14.79
N ILE A 169 -19.11 -1.13 15.60
CA ILE A 169 -19.84 0.10 15.95
C ILE A 169 -18.86 1.10 16.57
N GLU A 170 -18.13 0.69 17.61
CA GLU A 170 -17.15 1.53 18.28
C GLU A 170 -16.09 2.07 17.30
N ALA A 171 -15.57 1.23 16.41
CA ALA A 171 -14.60 1.65 15.41
C ALA A 171 -15.19 2.72 14.48
N VAL A 172 -16.40 2.51 13.95
CA VAL A 172 -17.06 3.51 13.08
C VAL A 172 -17.35 4.80 13.84
N GLU A 173 -17.89 4.74 15.05
CA GLU A 173 -18.21 5.93 15.84
C GLU A 173 -16.96 6.77 16.18
N ARG A 174 -15.82 6.11 16.42
CA ARG A 174 -14.52 6.76 16.60
C ARG A 174 -14.03 7.40 15.30
N ILE A 175 -14.12 6.70 14.16
CA ILE A 175 -13.76 7.27 12.85
C ILE A 175 -14.57 8.55 12.60
N LEU A 176 -15.88 8.51 12.86
CA LEU A 176 -16.77 9.64 12.68
C LEU A 176 -16.53 10.81 13.64
N GLY A 177 -15.81 10.59 14.74
CA GLY A 177 -15.48 11.60 15.74
C GLY A 177 -14.11 12.25 15.54
N LEU A 178 -13.33 11.80 14.55
CA LEU A 178 -12.02 12.38 14.25
C LEU A 178 -12.14 13.83 13.81
N GLY A 179 -11.30 14.68 14.39
CA GLY A 179 -11.07 16.05 13.94
C GLY A 179 -10.01 16.15 12.84
N ASP A 180 -9.85 17.36 12.30
CA ASP A 180 -8.82 17.65 11.31
C ASP A 180 -7.42 17.31 11.85
N GLY A 181 -6.68 16.48 11.12
CA GLY A 181 -5.33 16.04 11.49
C GLY A 181 -5.27 14.96 12.55
N GLU A 182 -6.40 14.43 13.04
CA GLU A 182 -6.41 13.30 13.97
C GLU A 182 -6.28 11.95 13.25
N LEU A 183 -5.57 11.01 13.87
CA LEU A 183 -5.35 9.66 13.36
C LEU A 183 -6.02 8.62 14.25
N LEU A 184 -6.59 7.59 13.64
CA LEU A 184 -7.09 6.40 14.33
C LEU A 184 -6.55 5.12 13.69
N ILE A 185 -6.03 4.23 14.52
CA ILE A 185 -5.65 2.87 14.11
C ILE A 185 -6.74 1.90 14.55
N VAL A 186 -7.34 1.21 13.57
CA VAL A 186 -8.33 0.16 13.82
C VAL A 186 -7.66 -1.20 13.60
N VAL A 187 -7.45 -1.94 14.69
CA VAL A 187 -6.84 -3.28 14.65
C VAL A 187 -7.93 -4.33 14.69
N GLY A 188 -7.94 -5.23 13.70
CA GLY A 188 -8.84 -6.38 13.68
C GLY A 188 -8.14 -7.63 13.14
N PRO A 189 -8.19 -8.78 13.83
CA PRO A 189 -7.71 -10.06 13.30
C PRO A 189 -8.30 -10.43 11.92
N PRO A 190 -7.75 -11.41 11.18
CA PRO A 190 -8.34 -11.90 9.94
C PRO A 190 -9.81 -12.30 10.12
N GLY A 191 -10.69 -11.93 9.18
CA GLY A 191 -12.12 -12.30 9.22
C GLY A 191 -13.03 -11.41 10.09
N THR A 192 -12.51 -10.41 10.81
CA THR A 192 -13.28 -9.53 11.72
C THR A 192 -14.11 -8.43 11.04
N GLY A 193 -14.26 -8.48 9.72
CA GLY A 193 -15.09 -7.52 9.00
C GLY A 193 -14.50 -6.11 8.88
N LYS A 194 -13.18 -5.94 8.88
CA LYS A 194 -12.52 -4.63 8.65
C LYS A 194 -13.06 -3.91 7.40
N THR A 195 -13.27 -4.64 6.31
CA THR A 195 -13.87 -4.11 5.07
C THR A 195 -15.27 -3.53 5.31
N ARG A 196 -16.06 -4.17 6.18
CA ARG A 196 -17.39 -3.69 6.58
C ARG A 196 -17.31 -2.39 7.36
N VAL A 197 -16.35 -2.27 8.29
CA VAL A 197 -16.10 -1.03 9.04
C VAL A 197 -15.72 0.11 8.08
N ILE A 198 -14.80 -0.15 7.15
CA ILE A 198 -14.37 0.83 6.13
C ILE A 198 -15.57 1.31 5.31
N ALA A 199 -16.35 0.37 4.76
CA ALA A 199 -17.50 0.70 3.91
C ALA A 199 -18.58 1.46 4.68
N LYS A 200 -18.90 1.04 5.92
CA LYS A 200 -19.85 1.76 6.77
C LYS A 200 -19.38 3.18 7.08
N ALA A 201 -18.13 3.34 7.52
CA ALA A 201 -17.58 4.64 7.84
C ALA A 201 -17.60 5.58 6.63
N ALA A 202 -17.18 5.08 5.45
CA ALA A 202 -17.23 5.85 4.21
C ALA A 202 -18.65 6.30 3.85
N LEU A 203 -19.64 5.41 3.99
CA LEU A 203 -21.05 5.74 3.75
C LEU A 203 -21.55 6.83 4.71
N GLU A 204 -21.25 6.72 6.01
CA GLU A 204 -21.70 7.70 7.02
C GLU A 204 -21.01 9.07 6.85
N LEU A 205 -19.71 9.10 6.55
CA LEU A 205 -19.01 10.34 6.20
C LEU A 205 -19.59 10.98 4.93
N ARG A 206 -19.90 10.19 3.90
CA ARG A 206 -20.56 10.70 2.70
C ARG A 206 -21.95 11.27 2.98
N LYS A 207 -22.74 10.65 3.85
CA LYS A 207 -24.05 11.19 4.27
C LYS A 207 -23.92 12.58 4.91
N ARG A 208 -22.77 12.90 5.50
CA ARG A 208 -22.44 14.24 6.05
C ARG A 208 -21.93 15.23 5.01
N GLY A 209 -21.82 14.80 3.74
CA GLY A 209 -21.30 15.63 2.65
C GLY A 209 -19.78 15.58 2.49
N GLU A 210 -19.10 14.70 3.23
CA GLU A 210 -17.64 14.57 3.15
C GLU A 210 -17.20 13.74 1.93
N ARG A 211 -15.95 13.96 1.50
CA ARG A 211 -15.29 13.17 0.45
C ARG A 211 -14.30 12.22 1.10
N VAL A 212 -14.39 10.94 0.75
CA VAL A 212 -13.59 9.88 1.36
C VAL A 212 -12.64 9.30 0.33
N LEU A 213 -11.34 9.25 0.66
CA LEU A 213 -10.33 8.54 -0.12
C LEU A 213 -10.05 7.20 0.55
N ILE A 214 -10.31 6.10 -0.16
CA ILE A 214 -9.93 4.75 0.26
C ILE A 214 -8.71 4.34 -0.56
N THR A 215 -7.65 3.92 0.12
CA THR A 215 -6.39 3.50 -0.50
C THR A 215 -5.86 2.22 0.14
N SER A 216 -5.09 1.44 -0.62
CA SER A 216 -4.42 0.23 -0.14
C SER A 216 -3.20 -0.07 -1.01
N HIS A 217 -2.27 -0.87 -0.49
CA HIS A 217 -1.09 -1.32 -1.22
C HIS A 217 -1.41 -2.26 -2.39
N THR A 218 -2.56 -2.95 -2.37
CA THR A 218 -2.96 -3.86 -3.44
C THR A 218 -4.28 -3.45 -4.07
N ASN A 219 -4.38 -3.57 -5.39
CA ASN A 219 -5.63 -3.29 -6.12
C ASN A 219 -6.80 -4.11 -5.58
N ARG A 220 -6.58 -5.42 -5.36
CA ARG A 220 -7.59 -6.34 -4.83
C ARG A 220 -8.19 -5.87 -3.49
N ALA A 221 -7.39 -5.28 -2.60
CA ALA A 221 -7.90 -4.78 -1.33
C ALA A 221 -8.77 -3.52 -1.50
N VAL A 222 -8.45 -2.66 -2.46
CA VAL A 222 -9.31 -1.52 -2.84
C VAL A 222 -10.62 -2.02 -3.43
N ASP A 223 -10.54 -2.98 -4.34
CA ASP A 223 -11.71 -3.53 -5.04
C ASP A 223 -12.66 -4.21 -4.04
N ASN A 224 -12.14 -5.02 -3.10
CA ASN A 224 -12.93 -5.61 -2.01
C ASN A 224 -13.64 -4.55 -1.15
N ALA A 225 -13.04 -3.38 -0.93
CA ALA A 225 -13.66 -2.31 -0.15
C ALA A 225 -14.76 -1.60 -0.94
N LEU A 226 -14.60 -1.46 -2.26
CA LEU A 226 -15.59 -0.87 -3.16
C LEU A 226 -16.79 -1.78 -3.39
N GLU A 227 -16.60 -3.09 -3.49
CA GLU A 227 -17.70 -4.07 -3.59
C GLU A 227 -18.68 -3.98 -2.40
N ALA A 228 -18.19 -3.52 -1.25
CA ALA A 228 -19.01 -3.30 -0.06
C ALA A 228 -19.75 -1.95 -0.07
N LEU A 229 -19.55 -1.10 -1.08
CA LEU A 229 -20.18 0.22 -1.22
C LEU A 229 -21.17 0.24 -2.40
N PRO A 230 -22.23 1.07 -2.33
CA PRO A 230 -23.09 1.30 -3.49
C PRO A 230 -22.29 1.90 -4.65
N VAL A 231 -22.53 1.38 -5.86
CA VAL A 231 -21.84 1.78 -7.08
C VAL A 231 -22.12 3.25 -7.42
N GLU A 232 -23.30 3.75 -7.08
CA GLU A 232 -23.76 5.11 -7.40
C GLU A 232 -23.00 6.20 -6.62
N ILE A 233 -22.27 5.83 -5.56
CA ILE A 233 -21.59 6.79 -4.68
C ILE A 233 -20.07 6.58 -4.60
N SER A 234 -19.53 5.64 -5.37
CA SER A 234 -18.12 5.27 -5.34
C SER A 234 -17.48 5.41 -6.71
N LEU A 235 -16.20 5.82 -6.72
CA LEU A 235 -15.41 5.99 -7.94
C LEU A 235 -14.06 5.31 -7.76
N ARG A 236 -13.76 4.30 -8.60
CA ARG A 236 -12.43 3.69 -8.67
C ARG A 236 -11.52 4.54 -9.55
N VAL A 237 -10.49 5.12 -8.96
CA VAL A 237 -9.42 5.81 -9.69
C VAL A 237 -8.26 4.82 -9.87
N GLY A 238 -7.99 4.38 -11.10
CA GLY A 238 -6.94 3.40 -11.43
C GLY A 238 -7.13 2.79 -12.84
N ARG A 239 -6.13 2.05 -13.35
CA ARG A 239 -6.24 1.43 -14.70
C ARG A 239 -7.26 0.25 -14.69
N PRO A 240 -8.21 0.19 -15.64
CA PRO A 240 -9.33 -0.74 -15.63
C PRO A 240 -8.99 -2.23 -15.84
N GLU A 241 -7.75 -2.56 -16.23
CA GLU A 241 -7.35 -3.94 -16.61
C GLU A 241 -7.17 -4.90 -15.43
N LYS A 242 -7.12 -4.37 -14.20
CA LYS A 242 -7.07 -5.16 -12.95
C LYS A 242 -8.41 -5.20 -12.19
N VAL A 243 -9.46 -4.62 -12.76
CA VAL A 243 -10.81 -4.65 -12.16
C VAL A 243 -11.47 -6.00 -12.48
N LEU A 244 -12.08 -6.62 -11.47
CA LEU A 244 -12.82 -7.87 -11.63
C LEU A 244 -13.82 -7.75 -12.80
N LYS A 245 -13.99 -8.85 -13.55
CA LYS A 245 -14.66 -8.91 -14.87
C LYS A 245 -16.16 -8.52 -14.89
N GLU A 246 -16.72 -7.92 -13.84
CA GLU A 246 -18.10 -7.46 -13.77
C GLU A 246 -18.26 -5.91 -13.85
N ASP A 247 -17.18 -5.14 -13.74
CA ASP A 247 -17.23 -3.65 -13.73
C ASP A 247 -17.07 -2.98 -15.11
N LYS A 248 -17.39 -3.67 -16.20
CA LYS A 248 -17.38 -3.05 -17.55
C LYS A 248 -18.42 -1.92 -17.71
N ALA A 249 -19.35 -1.76 -16.77
CA ALA A 249 -20.28 -0.63 -16.79
C ALA A 249 -19.63 0.71 -16.39
N LEU A 250 -18.59 0.69 -15.53
CA LEU A 250 -18.04 1.88 -14.88
C LEU A 250 -16.98 2.63 -15.70
N SER A 251 -16.40 2.02 -16.73
CA SER A 251 -15.43 2.68 -17.62
C SER A 251 -16.07 3.48 -18.76
N SER A 252 -17.40 3.38 -18.94
CA SER A 252 -18.10 3.94 -20.11
C SER A 252 -18.56 5.41 -19.97
N GLN A 253 -18.40 6.03 -18.79
CA GLN A 253 -18.83 7.42 -18.57
C GLN A 253 -17.75 8.49 -18.85
N LEU A 254 -16.62 8.11 -19.44
CA LEU A 254 -15.52 9.03 -19.80
C LEU A 254 -15.30 9.22 -21.32
N GLN A 255 -16.29 8.90 -22.14
CA GLN A 255 -16.27 9.22 -23.59
C GLN A 255 -17.45 10.09 -24.06
N GLY A 256 -18.05 10.87 -23.17
CA GLY A 256 -19.08 11.87 -23.50
C GLY A 256 -18.58 13.29 -23.34
#